data_AF-A0A7S1MTW4-F1
#
_entry.id   AF-A0A7S1MTW4-F1
#
_cell.length_a   1.000
_cell.length_b   1.000
_cell.length_c   1.000
_cell.angle_alpha   90.00
_cell.angle_beta   90.00
_cell.angle_gamma   90.00
#
_symmetry.space_group_name_H-M   'P 1'
#
loop_
_entity.id
_entity.type
_entity.pdbx_description
1 polymer ?
#
loop_
_entity_poly.entity_id
_entity_poly.type
_entity_poly.pdbx_seq_one_letter_code
_entity_poly.pdbx_strand_id
1 'polypeptide(L)'
;ESLSKKPRLDGVVAENDDGTIEVEIKSRDFTAKQEEERGELQFKCIWNDGSPNNLRFLCELKEIFGQQLPKMPKEYIVRLVFCKRHKSVAAIKRSPGVPPRVIGGICYRPYHEERFGEIAFCAIKTEEQVRGYGTRLMNQTKHLSKSIDKIDHFLTYADNFAIGYFKKQGFHMHITMERQRWAPLIKDYEGGTLMECYINPNINYIEIPAMVKRQQQEVLDVVSALTHPRVLPGLKVFREGVTSISLESIPGVKEAGWSQDAHMAGGGALTEREAKAEDLRTTLTEVHGNMMKHEQSWPFREAVSPEDVPDYHTVIKDPVDLSLMQKRLTDGFYKTKEIFLADVALMCDNCRTYNPKESVYYECAVHLQRYVDGEFRRLGLTFS
;
A
#
# COMPACT_ATOMS: atom_id res chain seq x y z
N GLU A 1 -19.45 27.69 13.03
CA GLU A 1 -19.50 26.98 11.73
C GLU A 1 -18.56 25.79 11.76
N SER A 2 -19.08 24.66 11.28
CA SER A 2 -18.63 23.29 11.50
C SER A 2 -17.39 22.89 10.69
N LEU A 3 -16.34 22.43 11.35
CA LEU A 3 -15.24 21.67 10.74
C LEU A 3 -15.56 20.16 10.82
N SER A 4 -16.50 19.73 9.98
CA SER A 4 -16.69 18.32 9.62
C SER A 4 -15.79 18.01 8.41
N LYS A 5 -14.50 17.72 8.64
CA LYS A 5 -13.69 17.06 7.62
C LYS A 5 -14.08 15.58 7.58
N LYS A 6 -15.10 15.25 6.77
CA LYS A 6 -15.34 13.88 6.33
C LYS A 6 -14.11 13.40 5.53
N PRO A 7 -13.71 12.12 5.61
CA PRO A 7 -12.68 11.58 4.74
C PRO A 7 -13.12 11.75 3.29
N ARG A 8 -12.22 12.27 2.43
CA ARG A 8 -12.45 12.30 0.99
C ARG A 8 -12.51 10.86 0.48
N LEU A 9 -13.73 10.38 0.27
CA LEU A 9 -14.02 9.25 -0.59
C LEU A 9 -14.23 9.83 -1.99
N ASP A 10 -13.30 9.57 -2.90
CA ASP A 10 -13.46 9.91 -4.32
C ASP A 10 -14.47 8.95 -4.96
N GLY A 11 -15.75 9.18 -4.67
CA GLY A 11 -16.90 8.48 -5.26
C GLY A 11 -17.83 9.48 -5.96
N VAL A 12 -18.46 9.05 -7.05
CA VAL A 12 -19.55 9.81 -7.66
C VAL A 12 -20.81 9.48 -6.88
N VAL A 13 -21.44 10.50 -6.31
CA VAL A 13 -22.74 10.36 -5.63
C VAL A 13 -23.80 10.35 -6.72
N ALA A 14 -24.47 9.22 -6.92
CA ALA A 14 -25.72 9.15 -7.66
C ALA A 14 -26.84 8.94 -6.63
N GLU A 15 -27.76 9.90 -6.55
CA GLU A 15 -28.98 9.77 -5.75
C GLU A 15 -30.01 8.98 -6.57
N ASN A 16 -30.50 7.87 -6.02
CA ASN A 16 -31.73 7.23 -6.48
C ASN A 16 -32.91 7.73 -5.64
N ASP A 17 -34.11 7.69 -6.20
CA ASP A 17 -35.38 8.20 -5.63
C ASP A 17 -35.80 7.60 -4.27
N ASP A 18 -35.06 6.64 -3.70
CA ASP A 18 -35.37 6.02 -2.40
C ASP A 18 -34.49 6.52 -1.23
N GLY A 19 -33.56 7.45 -1.47
CA GLY A 19 -32.71 8.01 -0.42
C GLY A 19 -31.60 7.07 0.09
N THR A 20 -31.39 5.91 -0.53
CA THR A 20 -30.22 5.06 -0.24
C THR A 20 -28.96 5.61 -0.91
N ILE A 21 -27.93 5.88 -0.11
CA ILE A 21 -26.61 6.30 -0.60
C ILE A 21 -25.82 5.01 -0.90
N GLU A 22 -25.92 4.49 -2.12
CA GLU A 22 -24.97 3.48 -2.58
C GLU A 22 -23.61 4.16 -2.86
N VAL A 23 -22.68 4.02 -1.92
CA VAL A 23 -21.27 4.33 -2.19
C VAL A 23 -20.74 3.23 -3.12
N GLU A 24 -20.82 3.45 -4.42
CA GLU A 24 -20.23 2.54 -5.41
C GLU A 24 -18.70 2.62 -5.31
N ILE A 25 -18.11 1.72 -4.52
CA ILE A 25 -16.67 1.58 -4.41
C ILE A 25 -16.15 1.10 -5.77
N LYS A 26 -15.62 2.04 -6.57
CA LYS A 26 -15.01 1.73 -7.87
C LYS A 26 -13.81 0.80 -7.66
N SER A 27 -14.02 -0.49 -7.93
CA SER A 27 -12.93 -1.47 -7.99
C SER A 27 -11.85 -1.01 -8.98
N ARG A 28 -10.59 -1.38 -8.73
CA ARG A 28 -9.46 -1.02 -9.60
C ARG A 28 -9.60 -1.54 -11.04
N ASP A 29 -10.43 -2.56 -11.27
CA ASP A 29 -10.74 -3.10 -12.60
C ASP A 29 -12.10 -2.63 -13.17
N PHE A 30 -12.77 -1.69 -12.50
CA PHE A 30 -14.13 -1.25 -12.86
C PHE A 30 -14.22 -0.69 -14.28
N THR A 31 -13.27 0.16 -14.70
CA THR A 31 -13.22 0.70 -16.06
C THR A 31 -13.07 -0.41 -17.11
N ALA A 32 -12.12 -1.33 -16.88
CA ALA A 32 -11.88 -2.46 -17.76
C ALA A 32 -13.10 -3.39 -17.85
N LYS A 33 -13.83 -3.58 -16.73
CA LYS A 33 -15.06 -4.37 -16.70
C LYS A 33 -16.16 -3.71 -17.53
N GLN A 34 -16.37 -2.40 -17.42
CA GLN A 34 -17.36 -1.70 -18.24
C GLN A 34 -17.05 -1.78 -19.74
N GLU A 35 -15.78 -1.61 -20.12
CA GLU A 35 -15.37 -1.75 -21.53
C GLU A 35 -15.59 -3.17 -22.05
N GLU A 36 -15.40 -4.19 -21.20
CA GLU A 36 -15.69 -5.58 -21.53
C GLU A 36 -17.20 -5.81 -21.71
N GLU A 37 -18.03 -5.28 -20.83
CA GLU A 37 -19.51 -5.37 -20.91
C GLU A 37 -20.07 -4.65 -22.15
N ARG A 38 -19.43 -3.55 -22.56
CA ARG A 38 -19.75 -2.84 -23.81
C ARG A 38 -19.25 -3.55 -25.08
N GLY A 39 -18.44 -4.60 -24.92
CA GLY A 39 -17.84 -5.35 -26.03
C GLY A 39 -16.66 -4.64 -26.71
N GLU A 40 -16.16 -3.54 -26.13
CA GLU A 40 -14.98 -2.81 -26.58
C GLU A 40 -13.70 -3.55 -26.20
N LEU A 41 -13.73 -4.32 -25.11
CA LEU A 41 -12.62 -5.14 -24.64
C LEU A 41 -13.01 -6.62 -24.60
N GLN A 42 -12.11 -7.48 -25.06
CA GLN A 42 -12.30 -8.93 -25.02
C GLN A 42 -11.03 -9.63 -24.57
N PHE A 43 -11.17 -10.59 -23.66
CA PHE A 43 -10.07 -11.47 -23.24
C PHE A 43 -10.21 -12.83 -23.93
N LYS A 44 -9.13 -13.31 -24.55
CA LYS A 44 -9.12 -14.63 -25.20
C LYS A 44 -7.86 -15.39 -24.84
N CYS A 45 -8.03 -16.68 -24.51
CA CYS A 45 -6.91 -17.61 -24.45
C CYS A 45 -6.57 -18.06 -25.88
N ILE A 46 -5.36 -17.73 -26.34
CA ILE A 46 -4.83 -18.03 -27.67
C ILE A 46 -3.53 -18.84 -27.53
N TRP A 47 -3.23 -19.67 -28.53
CA TRP A 47 -1.98 -20.43 -28.61
C TRP A 47 -1.63 -20.66 -30.08
N ASN A 48 -0.43 -21.17 -30.34
CA ASN A 48 -0.02 -21.50 -31.71
C ASN A 48 -0.73 -22.79 -32.17
N ASP A 49 -1.94 -22.62 -32.69
CA ASP A 49 -2.76 -23.65 -33.33
C ASP A 49 -2.65 -23.65 -34.86
N GLY A 50 -1.84 -22.76 -35.42
CA GLY A 50 -1.74 -22.54 -36.87
C GLY A 50 -2.84 -21.66 -37.47
N SER A 51 -3.79 -21.17 -36.67
CA SER A 51 -4.84 -20.26 -37.14
C SER A 51 -4.26 -18.89 -37.48
N PRO A 52 -4.55 -18.32 -38.67
CA PRO A 52 -4.05 -17.00 -39.07
C PRO A 52 -4.41 -15.89 -38.07
N ASN A 53 -5.60 -15.98 -37.46
CA ASN A 53 -6.06 -15.00 -36.47
C ASN A 53 -5.26 -15.09 -35.16
N ASN A 54 -5.01 -16.30 -34.66
CA ASN A 54 -4.23 -16.49 -33.44
C ASN A 54 -2.76 -16.11 -33.67
N LEU A 55 -2.20 -16.50 -34.82
CA LEU A 55 -0.84 -16.11 -35.21
C LEU A 55 -0.69 -14.59 -35.30
N ARG A 56 -1.68 -13.88 -35.85
CA ARG A 56 -1.70 -12.42 -35.85
C ARG A 56 -1.67 -11.84 -34.43
N PHE A 57 -2.52 -12.32 -33.53
CA PHE A 57 -2.53 -11.83 -32.15
C PHE A 57 -1.25 -12.19 -31.38
N LEU A 58 -0.66 -13.36 -31.64
CA LEU A 58 0.65 -13.74 -31.09
C LEU A 58 1.78 -12.86 -31.63
N CYS A 59 1.73 -12.46 -32.90
CA CYS A 59 2.63 -11.47 -33.47
C CYS A 59 2.53 -10.12 -32.75
N GLU A 60 1.32 -9.63 -32.46
CA GLU A 60 1.14 -8.39 -31.70
C GLU A 60 1.62 -8.55 -30.23
N LEU A 61 1.41 -9.70 -29.60
CA LEU A 61 1.89 -9.98 -28.24
C LEU A 61 3.42 -10.01 -28.14
N LYS A 62 4.13 -10.66 -29.09
CA LYS A 62 5.61 -10.68 -29.05
C LYS A 62 6.21 -9.27 -29.13
N GLU A 63 5.56 -8.36 -29.86
CA GLU A 63 6.01 -6.97 -29.98
C GLU A 63 5.81 -6.23 -28.67
N ILE A 64 4.65 -6.39 -28.03
CA ILE A 64 4.37 -5.82 -26.71
C ILE A 64 5.36 -6.34 -25.67
N PHE A 65 5.57 -7.66 -25.59
CA PHE A 65 6.55 -8.24 -24.66
C PHE A 65 7.96 -7.75 -24.95
N GLY A 66 8.38 -7.68 -26.22
CA GLY A 66 9.70 -7.20 -26.60
C GLY A 66 9.95 -5.72 -26.28
N GLN A 67 8.90 -4.90 -26.25
CA GLN A 67 8.98 -3.49 -25.86
C GLN A 67 8.94 -3.30 -24.34
N GLN A 68 8.07 -4.03 -23.65
CA GLN A 68 7.81 -3.85 -22.21
C GLN A 68 8.79 -4.63 -21.31
N LEU A 69 9.48 -5.65 -21.84
CA LEU A 69 10.43 -6.49 -21.10
C LEU A 69 11.83 -6.40 -21.75
N PRO A 70 12.53 -5.26 -21.64
CA PRO A 70 13.80 -5.02 -22.35
C PRO A 70 14.95 -5.93 -21.87
N LYS A 71 14.85 -6.49 -20.65
CA LYS A 71 15.83 -7.45 -20.12
C LYS A 71 15.72 -8.85 -20.74
N MET A 72 14.59 -9.13 -21.42
CA MET A 72 14.34 -10.44 -22.03
C MET A 72 14.79 -10.42 -23.50
N PRO A 73 15.64 -11.37 -23.94
CA PRO A 73 16.05 -11.45 -25.34
C PRO A 73 14.85 -11.62 -26.28
N LYS A 74 14.86 -10.93 -27.43
CA LYS A 74 13.73 -10.97 -28.38
C LYS A 74 13.52 -12.38 -28.95
N GLU A 75 14.60 -13.10 -29.23
CA GLU A 75 14.57 -14.48 -29.71
C GLU A 75 13.94 -15.41 -28.65
N TYR A 76 14.22 -15.15 -27.37
CA TYR A 76 13.63 -15.89 -26.26
C TYR A 76 12.12 -15.69 -26.19
N ILE A 77 11.66 -14.44 -26.27
CA ILE A 77 10.24 -14.08 -26.29
C ILE A 77 9.52 -14.76 -27.45
N VAL A 78 10.05 -14.61 -28.67
CA VAL A 78 9.46 -15.22 -29.87
C VAL A 78 9.36 -16.74 -29.73
N ARG A 79 10.43 -17.39 -29.26
CA ARG A 79 10.45 -18.84 -29.10
C ARG A 79 9.38 -19.34 -28.14
N LEU A 80 9.12 -18.64 -27.03
CA LEU A 80 8.10 -19.05 -26.06
C LEU A 80 6.69 -18.67 -26.51
N VAL A 81 6.47 -17.45 -27.00
CA VAL A 81 5.13 -16.99 -27.46
C VAL A 81 4.59 -17.88 -28.59
N PHE A 82 5.45 -18.33 -29.51
CA PHE A 82 5.05 -19.22 -30.61
C PHE A 82 5.18 -20.71 -30.28
N CYS A 83 5.62 -21.06 -29.07
CA CYS A 83 5.70 -22.45 -28.65
C CYS A 83 4.29 -23.05 -28.49
N LYS A 84 4.03 -24.19 -29.14
CA LYS A 84 2.73 -24.89 -29.02
C LYS A 84 2.36 -25.33 -27.60
N ARG A 85 3.35 -25.42 -26.70
CA ARG A 85 3.16 -25.76 -25.28
C ARG A 85 2.81 -24.55 -24.41
N HIS A 86 2.91 -23.34 -24.95
CA HIS A 86 2.56 -22.11 -24.23
C HIS A 86 1.20 -21.62 -24.70
N LYS A 87 0.46 -21.02 -23.77
CA LYS A 87 -0.80 -20.34 -24.02
C LYS A 87 -0.65 -18.89 -23.61
N SER A 88 -1.37 -18.01 -24.27
CA SER A 88 -1.41 -16.58 -23.95
C SER A 88 -2.84 -16.14 -23.76
N VAL A 89 -3.14 -15.49 -22.64
CA VAL A 89 -4.39 -14.73 -22.50
C VAL A 89 -4.13 -13.33 -23.03
N ALA A 90 -4.78 -12.98 -24.14
CA ALA A 90 -4.64 -11.68 -24.78
C ALA A 90 -5.83 -10.78 -24.43
N ALA A 91 -5.54 -9.53 -24.06
CA ALA A 91 -6.50 -8.45 -23.99
C ALA A 91 -6.61 -7.79 -25.37
N ILE A 92 -7.77 -7.92 -26.01
CA ILE A 92 -8.03 -7.46 -27.38
C ILE A 92 -9.04 -6.33 -27.31
N LYS A 93 -8.63 -5.15 -27.78
CA LYS A 93 -9.49 -3.97 -27.87
C LYS A 93 -10.08 -3.87 -29.28
N ARG A 94 -11.38 -3.60 -29.34
CA ARG A 94 -12.16 -3.38 -30.56
C ARG A 94 -12.53 -1.91 -30.65
N SER A 95 -12.17 -1.29 -31.75
CA SER A 95 -12.56 0.09 -32.06
C SER A 95 -13.35 0.11 -33.36
N PRO A 96 -14.41 0.95 -33.47
CA PRO A 96 -15.15 1.09 -34.71
C PRO A 96 -14.22 1.44 -35.88
N GLY A 97 -14.34 0.72 -37.00
CA GLY A 97 -13.56 0.98 -38.22
C GLY A 97 -12.09 0.54 -38.19
N VAL A 98 -11.59 -0.03 -37.08
CA VAL A 98 -10.21 -0.51 -36.96
C VAL A 98 -10.23 -2.00 -36.62
N PRO A 99 -9.37 -2.85 -37.23
CA PRO A 99 -9.33 -4.25 -36.87
C PRO A 99 -8.95 -4.44 -35.39
N PRO A 100 -9.45 -5.48 -34.71
CA PRO A 100 -9.15 -5.72 -33.29
C PRO A 100 -7.65 -5.81 -33.06
N ARG A 101 -7.16 -5.12 -32.02
CA ARG A 101 -5.74 -5.08 -31.67
C ARG A 101 -5.50 -5.54 -30.26
N VAL A 102 -4.36 -6.19 -30.04
CA VAL A 102 -3.91 -6.59 -28.72
C VAL A 102 -3.34 -5.38 -27.98
N ILE A 103 -3.77 -5.20 -26.73
CA ILE A 103 -3.27 -4.15 -25.83
C ILE A 103 -2.38 -4.71 -24.71
N GLY A 104 -2.42 -6.01 -24.48
CA GLY A 104 -1.56 -6.69 -23.51
C GLY A 104 -1.86 -8.19 -23.43
N GLY A 105 -1.07 -8.90 -22.65
CA GLY A 105 -1.32 -10.32 -22.42
C GLY A 105 -0.44 -10.95 -21.35
N ILE A 106 -0.83 -12.16 -20.97
CA ILE A 106 -0.07 -13.04 -20.07
C ILE A 106 0.22 -14.32 -20.84
N CYS A 107 1.50 -14.62 -21.03
CA CYS A 107 1.98 -15.87 -21.61
C CYS A 107 2.37 -16.81 -20.48
N TYR A 108 1.79 -18.01 -20.48
CA TYR A 108 2.07 -19.04 -19.48
C TYR A 108 2.17 -20.42 -20.13
N ARG A 109 2.84 -21.33 -19.44
CA ARG A 109 2.93 -22.74 -19.80
C ARG A 109 2.14 -23.58 -18.80
N PRO A 110 1.04 -24.23 -19.22
CA PRO A 110 0.33 -25.17 -18.36
C PRO A 110 1.10 -26.50 -18.26
N TYR A 111 1.18 -27.02 -17.05
CA TYR A 111 1.62 -28.37 -16.70
C TYR A 111 0.41 -29.11 -16.15
N HIS A 112 -0.24 -29.92 -17.00
CA HIS A 112 -1.55 -30.50 -16.69
C HIS A 112 -1.48 -31.61 -15.64
N GLU A 113 -0.45 -32.46 -15.69
CA GLU A 113 -0.24 -33.56 -14.75
C GLU A 113 0.03 -33.00 -13.35
N GLU A 114 0.89 -31.99 -13.28
CA GLU A 114 1.24 -31.27 -12.07
C GLU A 114 0.26 -30.12 -11.79
N ARG A 115 -0.84 -29.95 -12.52
CA ARG A 115 -1.90 -28.95 -12.27
C ARG A 115 -1.43 -27.51 -11.97
N PHE A 116 -0.30 -27.04 -12.50
CA PHE A 116 0.17 -25.66 -12.30
C PHE A 116 0.53 -24.98 -13.62
N GLY A 117 0.54 -23.65 -13.62
CA GLY A 117 1.01 -22.85 -14.75
C GLY A 117 2.27 -22.06 -14.41
N GLU A 118 3.26 -22.05 -15.31
CA GLU A 118 4.41 -21.15 -15.23
C GLU A 118 4.09 -19.88 -16.03
N ILE A 119 3.96 -18.72 -15.38
CA ILE A 119 3.82 -17.44 -16.10
C ILE A 119 5.20 -16.99 -16.56
N ALA A 120 5.40 -17.01 -17.88
CA ALA A 120 6.64 -16.60 -18.52
C ALA A 120 6.68 -15.09 -18.77
N PHE A 121 5.58 -14.51 -19.26
CA PHE A 121 5.50 -13.07 -19.57
C PHE A 121 4.17 -12.47 -19.12
N CYS A 122 4.21 -11.24 -18.65
CA CYS A 122 3.02 -10.45 -18.31
C CYS A 122 3.30 -8.99 -18.65
N ALA A 123 2.58 -8.43 -19.62
CA ALA A 123 2.79 -7.04 -20.04
C ALA A 123 1.54 -6.42 -20.66
N ILE A 124 1.44 -5.11 -20.55
CA ILE A 124 0.40 -4.26 -21.16
C ILE A 124 1.10 -3.06 -21.79
N LYS A 125 0.63 -2.63 -22.96
CA LYS A 125 1.11 -1.41 -23.64
C LYS A 125 1.07 -0.22 -22.70
N THR A 126 2.14 0.57 -22.70
CA THR A 126 2.31 1.74 -21.81
C THR A 126 1.13 2.70 -21.82
N GLU A 127 0.59 2.99 -23.00
CA GLU A 127 -0.56 3.90 -23.20
C GLU A 127 -1.86 3.44 -22.51
N GLU A 128 -1.98 2.13 -22.26
CA GLU A 128 -3.16 1.51 -21.66
C GLU A 128 -2.89 1.09 -20.20
N GLN A 129 -1.71 1.39 -19.64
CA GLN A 129 -1.42 1.11 -18.24
C GLN A 129 -2.26 1.99 -17.30
N VAL A 130 -2.33 1.60 -16.02
CA VAL A 130 -3.06 2.33 -14.95
C VAL A 130 -4.60 2.31 -15.08
N ARG A 131 -5.18 1.86 -16.21
CA ARG A 131 -6.64 1.74 -16.42
C ARG A 131 -7.30 0.49 -15.83
N GLY A 132 -6.56 -0.30 -15.04
CA GLY A 132 -7.07 -1.52 -14.41
C GLY A 132 -7.01 -2.79 -15.29
N TYR A 133 -6.60 -2.68 -16.56
CA TYR A 133 -6.51 -3.84 -17.46
C TYR A 133 -5.57 -4.93 -16.93
N GLY A 134 -4.51 -4.61 -16.19
CA GLY A 134 -3.61 -5.61 -15.60
C GLY A 134 -4.31 -6.53 -14.61
N THR A 135 -5.03 -5.93 -13.67
CA THR A 135 -5.84 -6.68 -12.69
C THR A 135 -6.91 -7.52 -13.41
N ARG A 136 -7.62 -6.93 -14.37
CA ARG A 136 -8.66 -7.63 -15.14
C ARG A 136 -8.08 -8.80 -15.94
N LEU A 137 -6.94 -8.59 -16.60
CA LEU A 137 -6.22 -9.60 -17.38
C LEU A 137 -5.76 -10.77 -16.51
N MET A 138 -5.25 -10.51 -15.30
CA MET A 138 -4.87 -11.57 -14.36
C MET A 138 -6.10 -12.34 -13.86
N ASN A 139 -7.19 -11.66 -13.51
CA ASN A 139 -8.44 -12.29 -13.11
C ASN A 139 -9.00 -13.21 -14.21
N GLN A 140 -9.00 -12.71 -15.46
CA GLN A 140 -9.39 -13.50 -16.63
C GLN A 140 -8.44 -14.66 -16.87
N THR A 141 -7.14 -14.47 -16.70
CA THR A 141 -6.14 -15.55 -16.79
C THR A 141 -6.40 -16.64 -15.77
N LYS A 142 -6.59 -16.29 -14.49
CA LYS A 142 -6.94 -17.26 -13.45
C LYS A 142 -8.22 -18.02 -13.77
N HIS A 143 -9.26 -17.33 -14.20
CA HIS A 143 -10.53 -17.96 -14.53
C HIS A 143 -10.42 -18.91 -15.74
N LEU A 144 -9.80 -18.46 -16.82
CA LEU A 144 -9.63 -19.24 -18.06
C LEU A 144 -8.69 -20.43 -17.86
N SER A 145 -7.55 -20.26 -17.20
CA SER A 145 -6.62 -21.35 -16.98
C SER A 145 -7.19 -22.40 -16.02
N LYS A 146 -7.96 -21.98 -15.02
CA LYS A 146 -8.72 -22.91 -14.16
C LYS A 146 -9.78 -23.68 -14.95
N SER A 147 -10.54 -23.01 -15.83
CA SER A 147 -11.65 -23.65 -16.54
C SER A 147 -11.18 -24.57 -17.68
N ILE A 148 -10.19 -24.11 -18.46
CA ILE A 148 -9.64 -24.80 -19.63
C ILE A 148 -8.58 -25.82 -19.22
N ASP A 149 -7.56 -25.40 -18.45
CA ASP A 149 -6.37 -26.22 -18.17
C ASP A 149 -6.43 -26.99 -16.85
N LYS A 150 -7.45 -26.72 -16.02
CA LYS A 150 -7.65 -27.34 -14.68
C LYS A 150 -6.48 -27.12 -13.72
N ILE A 151 -5.73 -26.03 -13.90
CA ILE A 151 -4.65 -25.66 -13.00
C ILE A 151 -5.17 -25.01 -11.72
N ASP A 152 -4.46 -25.20 -10.62
CA ASP A 152 -4.77 -24.64 -9.30
C ASP A 152 -3.63 -23.77 -8.72
N HIS A 153 -2.47 -23.73 -9.35
CA HIS A 153 -1.36 -22.86 -8.94
C HIS A 153 -0.76 -22.13 -10.14
N PHE A 154 -0.33 -20.89 -9.93
CA PHE A 154 0.60 -20.20 -10.81
C PHE A 154 1.94 -20.00 -10.11
N LEU A 155 3.02 -20.28 -10.83
CA LEU A 155 4.38 -19.91 -10.44
C LEU A 155 4.96 -18.94 -11.46
N THR A 156 5.76 -17.99 -10.98
CA THR A 156 6.42 -17.00 -11.85
C THR A 156 7.70 -16.48 -11.23
N TYR A 157 8.68 -16.16 -12.07
CA TYR A 157 9.82 -15.35 -11.66
C TYR A 157 9.51 -13.88 -11.96
N ALA A 158 9.29 -13.12 -10.89
CA ALA A 158 8.99 -11.70 -10.98
C ALA A 158 10.24 -10.85 -10.84
N ASP A 159 10.44 -9.90 -11.75
CA ASP A 159 11.42 -8.83 -11.59
C ASP A 159 11.05 -7.94 -10.38
N ASN A 160 12.06 -7.30 -9.78
CA ASN A 160 11.88 -6.42 -8.60
C ASN A 160 10.80 -5.34 -8.80
N PHE A 161 10.66 -4.79 -10.00
CA PHE A 161 9.64 -3.79 -10.34
C PHE A 161 8.23 -4.38 -10.42
N ALA A 162 8.10 -5.68 -10.68
CA ALA A 162 6.82 -6.37 -10.85
C ALA A 162 6.30 -7.04 -9.57
N ILE A 163 7.15 -7.22 -8.53
CA ILE A 163 6.76 -7.86 -7.26
C ILE A 163 5.51 -7.19 -6.66
N GLY A 164 5.45 -5.85 -6.66
CA GLY A 164 4.31 -5.11 -6.13
C GLY A 164 3.01 -5.36 -6.91
N TYR A 165 3.10 -5.58 -8.22
CA TYR A 165 1.95 -5.97 -9.04
C TYR A 165 1.50 -7.39 -8.67
N PHE A 166 2.40 -8.37 -8.67
CA PHE A 166 2.07 -9.76 -8.36
C PHE A 166 1.51 -9.94 -6.95
N LYS A 167 2.08 -9.26 -5.94
CA LYS A 167 1.51 -9.22 -4.57
C LYS A 167 0.06 -8.76 -4.56
N LYS A 168 -0.27 -7.70 -5.30
CA LYS A 168 -1.65 -7.19 -5.43
C LYS A 168 -2.58 -8.17 -6.15
N GLN A 169 -2.04 -9.07 -6.97
CA GLN A 169 -2.79 -10.15 -7.59
C GLN A 169 -2.84 -11.43 -6.74
N GLY A 170 -2.42 -11.39 -5.47
CA GLY A 170 -2.45 -12.56 -4.58
C GLY A 170 -1.30 -13.54 -4.80
N PHE A 171 -0.16 -13.08 -5.34
CA PHE A 171 1.07 -13.86 -5.32
C PHE A 171 1.87 -13.57 -4.05
N HIS A 172 2.56 -14.59 -3.53
CA HIS A 172 3.47 -14.46 -2.39
C HIS A 172 4.79 -15.18 -2.65
N MET A 173 5.83 -14.79 -1.91
CA MET A 173 7.19 -15.34 -2.08
C MET A 173 7.36 -16.71 -1.39
N HIS A 174 6.47 -17.06 -0.46
CA HIS A 174 6.52 -18.34 0.23
C HIS A 174 5.84 -19.41 -0.62
N ILE A 175 6.59 -20.37 -1.18
CA ILE A 175 6.02 -21.41 -2.04
C ILE A 175 5.48 -22.54 -1.15
N THR A 176 4.16 -22.69 -1.14
CA THR A 176 3.43 -23.72 -0.40
C THR A 176 3.37 -25.04 -1.16
N MET A 177 3.43 -24.99 -2.49
CA MET A 177 3.41 -26.18 -3.34
C MET A 177 4.67 -27.03 -3.19
N GLU A 178 4.47 -28.35 -3.12
CA GLU A 178 5.54 -29.33 -2.94
C GLU A 178 6.65 -29.18 -4.00
N ARG A 179 7.92 -29.11 -3.53
CA ARG A 179 9.07 -28.84 -4.39
C ARG A 179 9.21 -29.82 -5.56
N GLN A 180 8.87 -31.09 -5.36
CA GLN A 180 8.95 -32.14 -6.39
C GLN A 180 8.03 -31.85 -7.58
N ARG A 181 6.92 -31.15 -7.35
CA ARG A 181 5.89 -30.83 -8.35
C ARG A 181 6.34 -29.78 -9.37
N TRP A 182 7.30 -28.91 -9.04
CA TRP A 182 7.69 -27.80 -9.93
C TRP A 182 9.18 -27.63 -10.16
N ALA A 183 10.04 -27.99 -9.20
CA ALA A 183 11.47 -27.77 -9.29
C ALA A 183 12.14 -28.37 -10.55
N PRO A 184 11.75 -29.56 -11.06
CA PRO A 184 12.37 -30.09 -12.27
C PRO A 184 11.84 -29.47 -13.58
N LEU A 185 10.74 -28.70 -13.52
CA LEU A 185 10.01 -28.24 -14.69
C LEU A 185 10.26 -26.77 -15.03
N ILE A 186 10.44 -25.94 -14.01
CA ILE A 186 10.65 -24.50 -14.16
C ILE A 186 12.14 -24.20 -14.22
N LYS A 187 12.50 -23.20 -15.03
CA LYS A 187 13.88 -22.72 -15.13
C LYS A 187 14.13 -21.59 -14.13
N ASP A 188 15.30 -21.59 -13.52
CA ASP A 188 15.76 -20.45 -12.73
C ASP A 188 16.09 -19.28 -13.65
N TYR A 189 15.56 -18.10 -13.31
CA TYR A 189 15.90 -16.84 -13.96
C TYR A 189 16.76 -16.01 -13.02
N GLU A 190 17.94 -15.65 -13.48
CA GLU A 190 18.87 -14.83 -12.71
C GLU A 190 18.26 -13.43 -12.47
N GLY A 191 18.22 -13.01 -11.20
CA GLY A 191 17.65 -11.72 -10.80
C GLY A 191 16.11 -11.68 -10.68
N GLY A 192 15.42 -12.80 -10.88
CA GLY A 192 13.98 -12.93 -10.64
C GLY A 192 13.66 -13.49 -9.25
N THR A 193 12.59 -13.01 -8.63
CA THR A 193 12.04 -13.58 -7.39
C THR A 193 10.95 -14.58 -7.73
N LEU A 194 11.10 -15.83 -7.32
CA LEU A 194 10.05 -16.84 -7.46
C LEU A 194 8.83 -16.49 -6.59
N MET A 195 7.64 -16.48 -7.19
CA MET A 195 6.39 -16.18 -6.52
C MET A 195 5.30 -17.20 -6.89
N GLU A 196 4.43 -17.52 -5.94
CA GLU A 196 3.31 -18.44 -6.07
C GLU A 196 1.97 -17.74 -5.91
N CYS A 197 0.97 -18.15 -6.69
CA CYS A 197 -0.43 -17.81 -6.48
C CYS A 197 -1.30 -19.07 -6.54
N TYR A 198 -1.97 -19.39 -5.43
CA TYR A 198 -3.02 -20.40 -5.39
C TYR A 198 -4.32 -19.89 -6.03
N ILE A 199 -4.91 -20.70 -6.90
CA ILE A 199 -6.16 -20.42 -7.60
C ILE A 199 -7.25 -21.31 -7.02
N ASN A 200 -8.18 -20.69 -6.29
CA ASN A 200 -9.25 -21.42 -5.62
C ASN A 200 -10.30 -21.94 -6.64
N PRO A 201 -10.61 -23.25 -6.65
CA PRO A 201 -11.57 -23.85 -7.58
C PRO A 201 -13.02 -23.38 -7.38
N ASN A 202 -13.36 -22.76 -6.24
CA ASN A 202 -14.71 -22.32 -5.93
C ASN A 202 -14.93 -20.81 -6.17
N ILE A 203 -13.86 -20.04 -6.41
CA ILE A 203 -13.97 -18.59 -6.60
C ILE A 203 -14.15 -18.23 -8.08
N ASN A 204 -15.10 -17.33 -8.36
CA ASN A 204 -15.22 -16.66 -9.65
C ASN A 204 -14.36 -15.39 -9.68
N TYR A 205 -13.16 -15.47 -10.25
CA TYR A 205 -12.21 -14.36 -10.30
C TYR A 205 -12.70 -13.16 -11.13
N ILE A 206 -13.69 -13.34 -12.00
CA ILE A 206 -14.26 -12.28 -12.86
C ILE A 206 -15.16 -11.33 -12.04
N GLU A 207 -15.74 -11.83 -10.95
CA GLU A 207 -16.77 -11.12 -10.17
C GLU A 207 -16.36 -10.89 -8.71
N ILE A 208 -15.06 -10.92 -8.41
CA ILE A 208 -14.55 -10.73 -7.02
C ILE A 208 -15.16 -9.50 -6.34
N PRO A 209 -15.17 -8.29 -6.94
CA PRO A 209 -15.71 -7.12 -6.27
C PRO A 209 -17.19 -7.28 -5.88
N ALA A 210 -18.01 -7.85 -6.77
CA ALA A 210 -19.43 -8.08 -6.51
C ALA A 210 -19.64 -9.19 -5.47
N MET A 211 -18.83 -10.25 -5.49
CA MET A 211 -18.85 -11.31 -4.48
C MET A 211 -18.51 -10.76 -3.10
N VAL A 212 -17.45 -9.95 -2.98
CA VAL A 212 -17.03 -9.34 -1.71
C VAL A 212 -18.08 -8.35 -1.21
N LYS A 213 -18.68 -7.52 -2.08
CA LYS A 213 -19.77 -6.61 -1.71
C LYS A 213 -20.96 -7.40 -1.11
N ARG A 214 -21.37 -8.50 -1.75
CA ARG A 214 -22.44 -9.37 -1.22
C ARG A 214 -22.09 -9.98 0.13
N GLN A 215 -20.87 -10.48 0.30
CA GLN A 215 -20.41 -11.03 1.59
C GLN A 215 -20.39 -9.98 2.69
N GLN A 216 -19.91 -8.76 2.39
CA GLN A 216 -19.91 -7.65 3.33
C GLN A 216 -21.32 -7.24 3.73
N GLN A 217 -22.24 -7.19 2.76
CA GLN A 217 -23.64 -6.86 3.03
C GLN A 217 -24.29 -7.90 3.95
N GLU A 218 -24.12 -9.20 3.67
CA GLU A 218 -24.66 -10.26 4.53
C GLU A 218 -24.14 -10.16 5.98
N VAL A 219 -22.84 -9.88 6.14
CA VAL A 219 -22.24 -9.66 7.46
C VAL A 219 -22.84 -8.43 8.14
N LEU A 220 -23.01 -7.33 7.41
CA LEU A 220 -23.63 -6.11 7.92
C LEU A 220 -25.10 -6.33 8.32
N ASP A 221 -25.85 -7.12 7.57
CA ASP A 221 -27.24 -7.44 7.86
C ASP A 221 -27.33 -8.25 9.16
N VAL A 222 -26.51 -9.29 9.32
CA VAL A 222 -26.42 -10.06 10.56
C VAL A 222 -25.99 -9.18 11.74
N VAL A 223 -24.98 -8.33 11.55
CA VAL A 223 -24.53 -7.40 12.58
C VAL A 223 -25.64 -6.41 12.96
N SER A 224 -26.39 -5.87 12.00
CA SER A 224 -27.49 -4.94 12.27
C SER A 224 -28.69 -5.59 12.96
N ALA A 225 -28.92 -6.89 12.73
CA ALA A 225 -29.95 -7.65 13.45
C ALA A 225 -29.55 -7.93 14.91
N LEU A 226 -28.27 -8.16 15.17
CA LEU A 226 -27.73 -8.43 16.51
C LEU A 226 -27.43 -7.15 17.30
N THR A 227 -27.01 -6.10 16.62
CA THR A 227 -26.58 -4.83 17.23
C THR A 227 -27.63 -3.76 17.00
N HIS A 228 -28.03 -3.09 18.07
CA HIS A 228 -28.90 -1.93 17.98
C HIS A 228 -28.03 -0.69 18.23
N PRO A 229 -27.41 -0.10 17.20
CA PRO A 229 -26.57 1.08 17.39
C PRO A 229 -27.41 2.22 17.97
N ARG A 230 -27.19 2.53 19.26
CA ARG A 230 -27.87 3.64 19.94
C ARG A 230 -27.05 4.91 19.75
N VAL A 231 -27.60 5.89 19.04
CA VAL A 231 -26.99 7.23 18.96
C VAL A 231 -27.34 7.98 20.23
N LEU A 232 -26.36 8.16 21.11
CA LEU A 232 -26.52 8.90 22.35
C LEU A 232 -26.21 10.39 22.13
N PRO A 233 -26.89 11.30 22.86
CA PRO A 233 -26.65 12.73 22.72
C PRO A 233 -25.20 13.07 23.08
N GLY A 234 -24.66 14.07 22.38
CA GLY A 234 -23.29 14.54 22.63
C GLY A 234 -23.10 15.05 24.06
N LEU A 235 -21.92 14.76 24.61
CA LEU A 235 -21.54 15.15 25.97
C LEU A 235 -21.48 16.68 26.09
N LYS A 236 -22.28 17.24 27.01
CA LYS A 236 -22.35 18.70 27.24
C LYS A 236 -21.25 19.21 28.17
N VAL A 237 -20.68 18.32 28.99
CA VAL A 237 -19.72 18.62 30.07
C VAL A 237 -18.47 19.38 29.58
N PHE A 238 -18.03 19.15 28.35
CA PHE A 238 -16.87 19.84 27.77
C PHE A 238 -17.13 21.30 27.40
N ARG A 239 -18.40 21.73 27.29
CA ARG A 239 -18.74 23.14 27.08
C ARG A 239 -18.58 23.98 28.35
N GLU A 240 -18.55 23.32 29.50
CA GLU A 240 -18.45 23.95 30.82
C GLU A 240 -16.99 24.04 31.33
N GLY A 241 -16.01 23.77 30.45
CA GLY A 241 -14.58 23.92 30.76
C GLY A 241 -13.91 22.69 31.39
N VAL A 242 -14.64 21.58 31.55
CA VAL A 242 -14.08 20.30 32.02
C VAL A 242 -13.17 19.71 30.94
N THR A 243 -11.94 19.34 31.29
CA THR A 243 -10.93 18.81 30.34
C THR A 243 -10.87 17.27 30.31
N SER A 244 -11.37 16.58 31.35
CA SER A 244 -11.40 15.12 31.41
C SER A 244 -12.63 14.60 32.15
N ILE A 245 -13.16 13.45 31.71
CA ILE A 245 -14.26 12.74 32.34
C ILE A 245 -13.88 11.26 32.44
N SER A 246 -14.39 10.56 33.47
CA SER A 246 -14.23 9.10 33.56
C SER A 246 -14.96 8.41 32.41
N LEU A 247 -14.32 7.45 31.76
CA LEU A 247 -14.91 6.67 30.65
C LEU A 247 -16.18 5.92 31.09
N GLU A 248 -16.25 5.51 32.36
CA GLU A 248 -17.42 4.83 32.94
C GLU A 248 -18.64 5.75 33.08
N SER A 249 -18.41 7.06 33.11
CA SER A 249 -19.47 8.08 33.17
C SER A 249 -20.12 8.35 31.82
N ILE A 250 -19.55 7.84 30.73
CA ILE A 250 -20.07 8.05 29.38
C ILE A 250 -21.26 7.11 29.15
N PRO A 251 -22.45 7.64 28.86
CA PRO A 251 -23.60 6.83 28.45
C PRO A 251 -23.22 5.90 27.29
N GLY A 252 -23.62 4.63 27.33
CA GLY A 252 -23.31 3.64 26.29
C GLY A 252 -22.01 2.85 26.52
N VAL A 253 -20.97 3.45 27.12
CA VAL A 253 -19.71 2.74 27.43
C VAL A 253 -19.92 1.72 28.55
N LYS A 254 -20.59 2.15 29.63
CA LYS A 254 -20.99 1.27 30.73
C LYS A 254 -22.01 0.20 30.29
N GLU A 255 -22.94 0.56 29.39
CA GLU A 255 -23.94 -0.38 28.85
C GLU A 255 -23.31 -1.46 27.97
N ALA A 256 -22.23 -1.12 27.26
CA ALA A 256 -21.45 -2.07 26.45
C ALA A 256 -20.59 -3.04 27.29
N GLY A 257 -20.66 -2.97 28.63
CA GLY A 257 -19.89 -3.82 29.54
C GLY A 257 -18.41 -3.46 29.62
N TRP A 258 -18.03 -2.27 29.15
CA TRP A 258 -16.66 -1.77 29.32
C TRP A 258 -16.39 -1.44 30.79
N SER A 259 -15.26 -1.91 31.31
CA SER A 259 -14.74 -1.52 32.63
C SER A 259 -13.24 -1.29 32.52
N GLN A 260 -12.75 -0.32 33.31
CA GLN A 260 -11.33 -0.01 33.36
C GLN A 260 -10.52 -1.22 33.85
N ASP A 261 -11.06 -1.98 34.81
CA ASP A 261 -10.44 -3.19 35.34
C ASP A 261 -10.35 -4.32 34.30
N ALA A 262 -11.38 -4.57 33.49
CA ALA A 262 -11.32 -5.58 32.44
C ALA A 262 -10.35 -5.21 31.31
N HIS A 263 -10.26 -3.92 30.98
CA HIS A 263 -9.29 -3.42 30.00
C HIS A 263 -7.85 -3.58 30.50
N MET A 264 -7.60 -3.33 31.80
CA MET A 264 -6.29 -3.50 32.42
C MET A 264 -5.94 -4.97 32.70
N ALA A 265 -6.93 -5.81 33.04
CA ALA A 265 -6.76 -7.23 33.36
C ALA A 265 -6.63 -8.13 32.12
N GLY A 266 -7.14 -7.71 30.96
CA GLY A 266 -7.03 -8.41 29.67
C GLY A 266 -5.63 -8.45 29.07
N GLY A 267 -4.58 -8.12 29.84
CA GLY A 267 -3.19 -8.22 29.40
C GLY A 267 -2.89 -7.36 28.18
N GLY A 268 -3.25 -6.07 28.23
CA GLY A 268 -2.69 -4.99 27.41
C GLY A 268 -2.19 -5.36 26.02
N ALA A 269 -3.01 -6.01 25.19
CA ALA A 269 -2.79 -5.91 23.76
C ALA A 269 -3.11 -4.46 23.41
N LEU A 270 -2.08 -3.62 23.36
CA LEU A 270 -2.18 -2.24 22.88
C LEU A 270 -2.98 -2.31 21.57
N THR A 271 -4.02 -1.49 21.45
CA THR A 271 -4.70 -1.35 20.16
C THR A 271 -3.64 -1.04 19.10
N GLU A 272 -3.82 -1.41 17.84
CA GLU A 272 -2.83 -1.16 16.78
C GLU A 272 -2.36 0.32 16.76
N ARG A 273 -3.25 1.23 17.16
CA ARG A 273 -2.97 2.66 17.33
C ARG A 273 -2.05 2.97 18.50
N GLU A 274 -2.26 2.33 19.65
CA GLU A 274 -1.42 2.50 20.85
C GLU A 274 -0.07 1.81 20.67
N ALA A 275 -0.03 0.65 20.02
CA ALA A 275 1.21 -0.05 19.67
C ALA A 275 2.09 0.81 18.74
N LYS A 276 1.47 1.44 17.73
CA LYS A 276 2.17 2.39 16.83
C LYS A 276 2.62 3.65 17.55
N ALA A 277 1.84 4.16 18.51
CA ALA A 277 2.22 5.34 19.29
C ALA A 277 3.42 5.04 20.20
N GLU A 278 3.45 3.84 20.79
CA GLU A 278 4.55 3.38 21.64
C GLU A 278 5.83 3.09 20.83
N ASP A 279 5.69 2.48 19.66
CA ASP A 279 6.80 2.25 18.71
C ASP A 279 7.42 3.58 18.24
N LEU A 280 6.57 4.57 17.90
CA LEU A 280 7.02 5.92 17.56
C LEU A 280 7.75 6.58 18.74
N ARG A 281 7.20 6.49 19.96
CA ARG A 281 7.82 7.07 21.16
C ARG A 281 9.19 6.46 21.42
N THR A 282 9.29 5.14 21.30
CA THR A 282 10.55 4.39 21.47
C THR A 282 11.58 4.85 20.45
N THR A 283 11.18 4.92 19.18
CA THR A 283 12.05 5.36 18.08
C THR A 283 12.55 6.80 18.27
N LEU A 284 11.66 7.74 18.62
CA LEU A 284 12.05 9.13 18.84
C LEU A 284 12.95 9.29 20.09
N THR A 285 12.76 8.46 21.11
CA THR A 285 13.62 8.42 22.30
C THR A 285 15.03 7.93 21.94
N GLU A 286 15.16 6.91 21.09
CA GLU A 286 16.45 6.44 20.59
C GLU A 286 17.17 7.54 19.81
N VAL A 287 16.47 8.19 18.88
CA VAL A 287 17.01 9.28 18.07
C VAL A 287 17.48 10.45 18.94
N HIS A 288 16.65 10.90 19.89
CA HIS A 288 17.03 11.96 20.82
C HIS A 288 18.24 11.58 21.66
N GLY A 289 18.28 10.34 22.17
CA GLY A 289 19.43 9.82 22.90
C GLY A 289 20.71 9.81 22.07
N ASN A 290 20.62 9.49 20.77
CA ASN A 290 21.74 9.56 19.84
C ASN A 290 22.18 11.00 19.56
N MET A 291 21.24 11.94 19.45
CA MET A 291 21.54 13.37 19.34
C MET A 291 22.31 13.88 20.56
N MET A 292 21.88 13.54 21.79
CA MET A 292 22.57 13.94 23.03
C MET A 292 24.01 13.42 23.11
N LYS A 293 24.29 12.25 22.53
CA LYS A 293 25.63 11.64 22.48
C LYS A 293 26.51 12.19 21.37
N HIS A 294 25.94 12.82 20.35
CA HIS A 294 26.69 13.33 19.20
C HIS A 294 27.68 14.43 19.64
N GLU A 295 28.90 14.43 19.13
CA GLU A 295 29.95 15.36 19.54
C GLU A 295 29.57 16.84 19.33
N GLN A 296 28.84 17.11 18.25
CA GLN A 296 28.39 18.47 17.88
C GLN A 296 27.12 18.91 18.62
N SER A 297 26.61 18.12 19.57
CA SER A 297 25.37 18.45 20.29
C SER A 297 25.55 19.42 21.45
N TRP A 298 26.79 19.63 21.91
CA TRP A 298 27.07 20.36 23.15
C TRP A 298 26.40 21.75 23.27
N PRO A 299 26.23 22.56 22.21
CA PRO A 299 25.55 23.86 22.35
C PRO A 299 24.04 23.76 22.54
N PHE A 300 23.45 22.61 22.22
CA PHE A 300 22.01 22.39 22.18
C PHE A 300 21.50 21.59 23.37
N ARG A 301 22.39 21.11 24.26
CA ARG A 301 22.00 20.20 25.35
C ARG A 301 21.11 20.87 26.38
N GLU A 302 21.29 22.16 26.60
CA GLU A 302 20.54 22.98 27.55
C GLU A 302 20.13 24.30 26.91
N ALA A 303 19.12 24.95 27.50
CA ALA A 303 18.64 26.25 27.04
C ALA A 303 19.72 27.33 27.20
N VAL A 304 19.76 28.28 26.25
CA VAL A 304 20.66 29.43 26.33
C VAL A 304 20.27 30.33 27.51
N SER A 305 21.22 30.51 28.42
CA SER A 305 21.04 31.35 29.62
C SER A 305 20.96 32.83 29.24
N PRO A 306 19.92 33.56 29.71
CA PRO A 306 19.84 35.01 29.53
C PRO A 306 20.90 35.77 30.35
N GLU A 307 21.57 35.12 31.31
CA GLU A 307 22.70 35.72 32.03
C GLU A 307 23.98 35.70 31.19
N ASP A 308 24.21 34.61 30.46
CA ASP A 308 25.38 34.43 29.60
C ASP A 308 25.23 35.13 28.25
N VAL A 309 23.99 35.15 27.72
CA VAL A 309 23.66 35.74 26.41
C VAL A 309 22.40 36.64 26.53
N PRO A 310 22.56 37.90 26.99
CA PRO A 310 21.42 38.75 27.38
C PRO A 310 20.45 39.12 26.25
N ASP A 311 20.92 39.21 25.01
CA ASP A 311 20.11 39.59 23.85
C ASP A 311 19.47 38.38 23.14
N TYR A 312 19.83 37.15 23.49
CA TYR A 312 19.40 35.94 22.77
C TYR A 312 17.89 35.84 22.63
N HIS A 313 17.16 35.95 23.74
CA HIS A 313 15.69 35.85 23.77
C HIS A 313 14.98 37.08 23.18
N THR A 314 15.72 38.16 22.88
CA THR A 314 15.19 39.30 22.12
C THR A 314 15.25 39.06 20.62
N VAL A 315 16.24 38.28 20.16
CA VAL A 315 16.47 37.94 18.74
C VAL A 315 15.70 36.67 18.37
N ILE A 316 15.82 35.61 19.17
CA ILE A 316 15.18 34.32 18.96
C ILE A 316 13.85 34.27 19.72
N LYS A 317 12.76 34.02 18.99
CA LYS A 317 11.38 34.07 19.53
C LYS A 317 10.88 32.75 20.09
N ASP A 318 11.27 31.65 19.45
CA ASP A 318 10.83 30.31 19.81
C ASP A 318 12.05 29.43 20.12
N PRO A 319 12.73 29.64 21.27
CA PRO A 319 13.91 28.86 21.63
C PRO A 319 13.56 27.38 21.81
N VAL A 320 14.39 26.51 21.23
CA VAL A 320 14.29 25.06 21.35
C VAL A 320 15.68 24.50 21.61
N ASP A 321 15.78 23.60 22.59
CA ASP A 321 16.97 22.88 22.97
C ASP A 321 16.63 21.40 23.26
N LEU A 322 17.65 20.54 23.36
CA LEU A 322 17.48 19.11 23.56
C LEU A 322 16.85 18.76 24.92
N SER A 323 17.03 19.57 25.96
CA SER A 323 16.37 19.34 27.25
C SER A 323 14.86 19.62 27.16
N LEU A 324 14.46 20.67 26.44
CA LEU A 324 13.06 20.94 26.13
C LEU A 324 12.45 19.81 25.29
N MET A 325 13.16 19.33 24.28
CA MET A 325 12.72 18.20 23.46
C MET A 325 12.58 16.91 24.29
N GLN A 326 13.49 16.64 25.24
CA GLN A 326 13.38 15.51 26.17
C GLN A 326 12.12 15.59 27.02
N LYS A 327 11.79 16.79 27.52
CA LYS A 327 10.57 17.04 28.28
C LYS A 327 9.33 16.81 27.42
N ARG A 328 9.30 17.37 26.21
CA ARG A 328 8.22 17.18 25.23
C ARG A 328 8.03 15.70 24.85
N LEU A 329 9.10 14.92 24.74
CA LEU A 329 9.03 13.47 24.55
C LEU A 329 8.34 12.78 25.74
N THR A 330 8.75 13.14 26.96
CA THR A 330 8.20 12.56 28.21
C THR A 330 6.73 12.90 28.39
N ASP A 331 6.33 14.13 28.05
CA ASP A 331 4.95 14.62 28.12
C ASP A 331 4.08 14.12 26.95
N GLY A 332 4.66 13.35 26.02
CA GLY A 332 3.95 12.78 24.87
C GLY A 332 3.50 13.81 23.82
N PHE A 333 4.22 14.93 23.69
CA PHE A 333 3.91 16.02 22.75
C PHE A 333 4.07 15.58 21.29
N TYR A 334 5.08 14.77 20.98
CA TYR A 334 5.37 14.33 19.62
C TYR A 334 4.43 13.22 19.16
N LYS A 335 3.27 13.60 18.62
CA LYS A 335 2.28 12.65 18.07
C LYS A 335 2.65 12.10 16.70
N THR A 336 3.54 12.78 15.98
CA THR A 336 4.08 12.34 14.70
C THR A 336 5.56 12.68 14.62
N LYS A 337 6.29 11.96 13.77
CA LYS A 337 7.73 12.18 13.54
C LYS A 337 8.03 13.57 12.97
N GLU A 338 7.08 14.15 12.23
CA GLU A 338 7.20 15.48 11.62
C GLU A 338 7.24 16.59 12.67
N ILE A 339 6.50 16.45 13.79
CA ILE A 339 6.54 17.42 14.89
C ILE A 339 7.94 17.41 15.54
N PHE A 340 8.53 16.22 15.71
CA PHE A 340 9.88 16.10 16.26
C PHE A 340 10.92 16.73 15.33
N LEU A 341 10.85 16.42 14.02
CA LEU A 341 11.76 17.01 13.02
C LEU A 341 11.62 18.53 12.92
N ALA A 342 10.42 19.08 13.07
CA ALA A 342 10.20 20.52 13.10
C ALA A 342 10.95 21.18 14.26
N ASP A 343 10.93 20.58 15.46
CA ASP A 343 11.70 21.08 16.61
C ASP A 343 13.22 20.96 16.40
N VAL A 344 13.70 19.86 15.79
CA VAL A 344 15.13 19.74 15.41
C VAL A 344 15.54 20.84 14.45
N ALA A 345 14.73 21.07 13.40
CA ALA A 345 15.00 22.10 12.41
C ALA A 345 14.99 23.49 13.04
N LEU A 346 13.98 23.80 13.87
CA LEU A 346 13.86 25.08 14.57
C LEU A 346 15.05 25.34 15.50
N MET A 347 15.47 24.33 16.27
CA MET A 347 16.67 24.42 17.12
C MET A 347 17.92 24.77 16.30
N CYS A 348 18.14 24.08 15.17
CA CYS A 348 19.29 24.35 14.31
C CYS A 348 19.16 25.70 13.57
N ASP A 349 17.97 26.09 13.14
CA ASP A 349 17.70 27.38 12.48
C ASP A 349 17.91 28.54 13.44
N ASN A 350 17.39 28.47 14.66
CA ASN A 350 17.62 29.47 15.70
C ASN A 350 19.12 29.70 15.94
N CYS A 351 19.90 28.62 16.00
CA CYS A 351 21.34 28.69 16.14
C CYS A 351 22.01 29.38 14.94
N ARG A 352 21.58 29.05 13.71
CA ARG A 352 22.09 29.67 12.48
C ARG A 352 21.65 31.12 12.29
N THR A 353 20.51 31.50 12.84
CA THR A 353 19.99 32.87 12.81
C THR A 353 20.74 33.77 13.79
N TYR A 354 21.02 33.28 14.99
CA TYR A 354 21.71 34.06 16.02
C TYR A 354 23.22 34.13 15.77
N ASN A 355 23.84 33.04 15.33
CA ASN A 355 25.30 32.95 15.21
C ASN A 355 25.79 33.17 13.76
N PRO A 356 26.94 33.82 13.55
CA PRO A 356 27.53 33.99 12.22
C PRO A 356 28.00 32.64 11.65
N LYS A 357 28.08 32.56 10.31
CA LYS A 357 28.40 31.32 9.58
C LYS A 357 29.74 30.72 9.95
N GLU A 358 30.70 31.57 10.32
CA GLU A 358 32.06 31.20 10.67
C GLU A 358 32.18 30.70 12.12
N SER A 359 31.11 30.76 12.91
CA SER A 359 31.12 30.32 14.30
C SER A 359 31.06 28.80 14.45
N VAL A 360 31.70 28.29 15.50
CA VAL A 360 31.63 26.87 15.89
C VAL A 360 30.18 26.44 16.16
N TYR A 361 29.34 27.34 16.67
CA TYR A 361 27.92 27.11 16.90
C TYR A 361 27.14 26.85 15.61
N TYR A 362 27.38 27.66 14.58
CA TYR A 362 26.76 27.49 13.27
C TYR A 362 27.14 26.15 12.63
N GLU A 363 28.43 25.81 12.67
CA GLU A 363 28.95 24.52 12.19
C GLU A 363 28.33 23.33 12.96
N CYS A 364 28.20 23.44 14.28
CA CYS A 364 27.52 22.42 15.09
C CYS A 364 26.07 22.19 14.63
N ALA A 365 25.32 23.26 14.32
CA ALA A 365 23.94 23.16 13.84
C ALA A 365 23.84 22.46 12.48
N VAL A 366 24.75 22.76 11.55
CA VAL A 366 24.80 22.12 10.23
C VAL A 366 25.11 20.63 10.35
N HIS A 367 26.12 20.28 11.15
CA HIS A 367 26.54 18.89 11.33
C HIS A 367 25.49 18.05 12.06
N LEU A 368 24.90 18.57 13.14
CA LEU A 368 23.89 17.85 13.89
C LEU A 368 22.63 17.62 13.05
N GLN A 369 22.18 18.60 12.28
CA GLN A 369 21.02 18.43 11.40
C GLN A 369 21.26 17.37 10.32
N ARG A 370 22.44 17.39 9.68
CA ARG A 370 22.82 16.37 8.69
C ARG A 370 22.86 14.97 9.30
N TYR A 371 23.35 14.84 10.53
CA TYR A 371 23.36 13.57 11.26
C TYR A 371 21.94 13.05 11.51
N VAL A 372 21.04 13.90 12.01
CA VAL A 372 19.64 13.52 12.27
C VAL A 372 18.93 13.12 10.98
N ASP A 373 19.10 13.86 9.88
CA ASP A 373 18.54 13.50 8.58
C ASP A 373 19.04 12.13 8.07
N GLY A 374 20.27 11.74 8.43
CA GLY A 374 20.86 10.44 8.15
C GLY A 374 20.24 9.32 9.00
N GLU A 375 20.07 9.56 10.30
CA GLU A 375 19.43 8.61 11.23
C GLU A 375 17.96 8.35 10.86
N PHE A 376 17.21 9.39 10.48
CA PHE A 376 15.83 9.22 10.02
C PHE A 376 15.73 8.42 8.71
N ARG A 377 16.72 8.57 7.80
CA ARG A 377 16.82 7.72 6.61
C ARG A 377 17.11 6.27 6.95
N ARG A 378 18.04 6.02 7.88
CA ARG A 378 18.39 4.67 8.34
C ARG A 378 17.19 3.96 8.96
N LEU A 379 16.39 4.68 9.73
CA LEU A 379 15.20 4.16 10.42
C LEU A 379 13.95 4.10 9.51
N GLY A 380 14.05 4.43 8.22
CA GLY A 380 12.91 4.39 7.29
C GLY A 380 11.83 5.44 7.60
N LEU A 381 12.19 6.50 8.34
CA LEU A 381 11.29 7.56 8.77
C LEU A 381 11.18 8.69 7.74
N THR A 382 11.69 8.52 6.52
CA THR A 382 11.63 9.55 5.46
C THR A 382 10.21 9.90 5.02
N PHE A 383 10.07 11.09 4.43
CA PHE A 383 8.85 11.52 3.75
C PHE A 383 8.54 10.57 2.59
N SER A 384 7.31 10.05 2.55
CA SER A 384 6.74 9.29 1.43
C SER A 384 6.19 10.22 0.35
#